data_AF-A0A1T3NZH9-F1
#
_entry.id   AF-A0A1T3NZH9-F1
#
_cell.length_a   1.000
_cell.length_b   1.000
_cell.length_c   1.000
_cell.angle_alpha   90.00
_cell.angle_beta   90.00
_cell.angle_gamma   90.00
#
_symmetry.space_group_name_H-M   'P 1'
#
loop_
_entity.id
_entity.type
_entity.pdbx_description
1 polymer ?
#
loop_
_entity_poly.entity_id
_entity_poly.type
_entity_poly.pdbx_seq_one_letter_code
_entity_poly.pdbx_strand_id
1 'polypeptide(L)'
;MGGHTRYGWVHSTSTWDSFNTCSLNGPALGQPYGNVNRAELAIGFGYSTNWSLTTAPTSGAVYIKDFGGQTCLTNNGNGKPLSVVTCTPGNPAQQWRVP
;
A
#
# COMPACT_ATOMS: atom_id res chain seq x y z
N MET A 1 0.15 -8.62 -1.08
CA MET A 1 -1.22 -8.07 -1.07
C MET A 1 -2.25 -9.17 -1.12
N GLY A 2 -2.06 -10.23 -1.94
CA GLY A 2 -2.85 -11.45 -1.81
C GLY A 2 -2.78 -12.02 -0.38
N GLY A 3 -3.94 -12.25 0.24
CA GLY A 3 -4.07 -12.81 1.60
C GLY A 3 -4.26 -11.79 2.74
N HIS A 4 -4.02 -10.50 2.50
CA HIS A 4 -4.17 -9.44 3.53
C HIS A 4 -5.14 -8.34 3.11
N THR A 5 -5.65 -8.40 1.89
CA THR A 5 -6.56 -7.42 1.32
C THR A 5 -7.70 -8.13 0.62
N ARG A 6 -8.86 -7.47 0.54
CA ARG A 6 -10.11 -8.07 0.03
C ARG A 6 -10.15 -8.20 -1.50
N TYR A 7 -9.30 -7.47 -2.21
CA TYR A 7 -9.36 -7.35 -3.67
C TYR A 7 -8.17 -8.04 -4.35
N GLY A 8 -8.37 -8.42 -5.61
CA GLY A 8 -7.25 -8.61 -6.53
C GLY A 8 -6.64 -7.25 -6.86
N TRP A 9 -5.33 -7.18 -6.99
CA TRP A 9 -4.63 -5.92 -7.26
C TRP A 9 -3.77 -6.03 -8.50
N VAL A 10 -3.71 -4.93 -9.24
CA VAL A 10 -2.78 -4.73 -10.34
C VAL A 10 -1.77 -3.67 -9.90
N HIS A 11 -0.49 -4.02 -9.96
CA HIS A 11 0.60 -3.11 -9.69
C HIS A 11 1.06 -2.47 -11.01
N SER A 12 1.22 -1.16 -11.02
CA SER A 12 1.82 -0.42 -12.14
C SER A 12 3.05 0.32 -11.67
N THR A 13 4.11 0.25 -12.47
CA THR A 13 5.40 0.91 -12.19
C THR A 13 5.64 2.06 -13.15
N SER A 14 5.83 3.27 -12.62
CA SER A 14 6.28 4.45 -13.35
C SER A 14 7.30 5.21 -12.49
N THR A 15 7.22 6.54 -12.41
CA THR A 15 7.96 7.33 -11.40
C THR A 15 7.54 6.96 -9.97
N TRP A 16 6.27 6.57 -9.81
CA TRP A 16 5.69 6.07 -8.56
C TRP A 16 5.00 4.74 -8.83
N ASP A 17 4.87 3.94 -7.78
CA ASP A 17 4.08 2.72 -7.79
C ASP A 17 2.61 3.06 -7.54
N SER A 18 1.71 2.42 -8.29
CA SER A 18 0.28 2.47 -8.03
C SER A 18 -0.30 1.07 -7.97
N PHE A 19 -1.38 0.94 -7.18
CA PHE A 19 -2.09 -0.32 -7.01
C PHE A 19 -3.56 -0.12 -7.29
N ASN A 20 -4.10 -0.79 -8.30
CA ASN A 20 -5.50 -0.67 -8.69
C ASN A 20 -6.25 -1.97 -8.44
N THR A 21 -7.49 -1.87 -8.01
CA THR A 21 -8.33 -3.05 -7.78
C THR A 21 -8.76 -3.68 -9.10
N CYS A 22 -8.54 -4.99 -9.23
CA CYS A 22 -8.97 -5.87 -10.34
C CYS A 22 -8.46 -5.54 -11.76
N SER A 23 -8.17 -4.29 -12.11
CA SER A 23 -7.67 -3.84 -13.41
C SER A 23 -6.94 -2.50 -13.29
N LEU A 24 -6.20 -2.09 -14.32
CA LEU A 24 -5.51 -0.78 -14.37
C LEU A 24 -6.45 0.43 -14.22
N ASN A 25 -7.73 0.27 -14.59
CA ASN A 25 -8.73 1.34 -14.51
C ASN A 25 -9.60 1.26 -13.24
N GLY A 26 -9.37 0.26 -12.38
CA GLY A 26 -10.13 0.14 -11.13
C GLY A 26 -9.70 1.18 -10.08
N PRO A 27 -10.49 1.37 -9.01
CA PRO A 27 -10.10 2.22 -7.90
C PRO A 27 -8.70 1.91 -7.37
N ALA A 28 -7.89 2.95 -7.20
CA ALA A 28 -6.53 2.82 -6.69
C ALA A 28 -6.52 2.69 -5.15
N LEU A 29 -5.49 2.06 -4.60
CA LEU A 29 -5.13 2.20 -3.19
C LEU A 29 -4.55 3.59 -2.99
N GLY A 30 -5.12 4.35 -2.08
CA GLY A 30 -4.65 5.69 -1.78
C GLY A 30 -4.71 6.04 -0.31
N GLN A 31 -4.07 7.16 0.01
CA GLN A 31 -4.11 7.82 1.32
C GLN A 31 -4.93 9.10 1.19
N PRO A 32 -6.01 9.28 1.96
CA PRO A 32 -6.75 10.53 1.95
C PRO A 32 -5.89 11.64 2.53
N TYR A 33 -5.86 12.81 1.90
CA TYR A 33 -5.08 13.95 2.42
C TYR A 33 -5.55 14.40 3.82
N GLY A 34 -6.82 14.19 4.14
CA GLY A 34 -7.37 14.46 5.48
C GLY A 34 -6.99 13.44 6.55
N ASN A 35 -6.47 12.27 6.18
CA ASN A 35 -6.00 11.26 7.14
C ASN A 35 -4.95 10.34 6.49
N VAL A 36 -3.71 10.80 6.46
CA VAL A 36 -2.59 10.09 5.83
C VAL A 36 -2.23 8.77 6.50
N ASN A 37 -2.68 8.52 7.73
CA ASN A 37 -2.38 7.31 8.49
C ASN A 37 -3.25 6.11 8.10
N ARG A 38 -4.14 6.28 7.12
CA ARG A 38 -5.04 5.24 6.63
C ARG A 38 -4.82 5.03 5.13
N ALA A 39 -4.89 3.77 4.71
CA ALA A 39 -5.03 3.43 3.31
C ALA A 39 -6.47 2.97 3.01
N GLU A 40 -7.04 3.46 1.93
CA GLU A 40 -8.37 3.09 1.45
C GLU A 40 -8.44 3.14 -0.08
N LEU A 41 -9.59 2.80 -0.65
CA LEU A 41 -9.82 2.98 -2.08
C LEU A 41 -9.98 4.48 -2.36
N ALA A 42 -9.14 5.02 -3.24
CA ALA A 42 -9.26 6.38 -3.72
C ALA A 42 -10.46 6.47 -4.68
N ILE A 43 -11.56 7.04 -4.20
CA ILE A 43 -12.78 7.29 -4.97
C ILE A 43 -12.97 8.81 -5.08
N GLY A 44 -12.75 9.35 -6.27
CA GLY A 44 -12.82 10.79 -6.53
C GLY A 44 -11.51 11.52 -6.23
N PHE A 45 -11.61 12.78 -5.83
CA PHE A 45 -10.47 13.64 -5.52
C PHE A 45 -10.10 13.57 -4.02
N GLY A 46 -8.92 14.06 -3.66
CA GLY A 46 -8.51 14.17 -2.24
C GLY A 46 -7.60 13.05 -1.72
N TYR A 47 -6.96 12.31 -2.63
CA TYR A 47 -6.11 11.18 -2.31
C TYR A 47 -4.71 11.33 -2.92
N SER A 48 -3.69 10.87 -2.20
CA SER A 48 -2.43 10.45 -2.80
C SER A 48 -2.54 8.99 -3.19
N THR A 49 -2.22 8.65 -4.44
CA THR A 49 -2.15 7.27 -4.94
C THR A 49 -0.73 6.85 -5.31
N ASN A 50 0.25 7.68 -4.96
CA ASN A 50 1.66 7.45 -5.24
C ASN A 50 2.29 6.72 -4.07
N TRP A 51 2.81 5.53 -4.35
CA TRP A 51 3.54 4.71 -3.40
C TRP A 51 4.98 4.53 -3.87
N SER A 52 5.87 4.21 -2.93
CA SER A 52 7.26 3.88 -3.21
C SER A 52 7.58 2.50 -2.66
N LEU A 53 8.05 1.59 -3.52
CA LEU A 53 8.46 0.26 -3.10
C LEU A 53 9.95 0.21 -2.78
N THR A 54 10.28 -0.36 -1.63
CA THR A 54 11.68 -0.65 -1.25
C THR A 54 11.82 -2.08 -0.78
N THR A 55 12.95 -2.71 -1.05
CA THR A 55 13.23 -4.09 -0.65
C THR A 55 13.08 -4.27 0.87
N ALA A 56 12.39 -5.35 1.26
CA ALA A 56 12.29 -5.76 2.66
C ALA A 56 13.24 -6.93 2.98
N PRO A 57 13.51 -7.22 4.27
CA PRO A 57 14.39 -8.33 4.67
C PRO A 57 13.91 -9.71 4.23
N THR A 58 12.60 -9.94 4.15
CA THR A 58 12.06 -11.21 3.64
C THR A 58 12.23 -11.29 2.14
N SER A 59 12.83 -12.38 1.65
CA SER A 59 13.05 -12.59 0.21
C SER A 59 11.75 -12.53 -0.60
N GLY A 60 11.76 -11.66 -1.62
CA GLY A 60 10.60 -11.38 -2.47
C GLY A 60 9.51 -10.52 -1.82
N ALA A 61 9.79 -9.88 -0.68
CA ALA A 61 8.89 -8.92 -0.06
C ALA A 61 9.42 -7.48 -0.21
N VAL A 62 8.49 -6.54 -0.19
CA VAL A 62 8.75 -5.10 -0.25
C VAL A 62 8.04 -4.39 0.89
N TYR A 63 8.57 -3.25 1.29
CA TYR A 63 7.82 -2.22 1.98
C TYR A 63 7.11 -1.37 0.95
N ILE A 64 5.81 -1.12 1.15
CA ILE A 64 5.03 -0.17 0.37
C ILE A 64 4.98 1.11 1.18
N LYS A 65 5.70 2.14 0.76
CA LYS A 65 5.86 3.40 1.48
C LYS A 65 5.00 4.49 0.91
N ASP A 66 4.61 5.45 1.75
CA ASP A 66 3.98 6.68 1.30
C ASP A 66 4.89 7.47 0.34
N PHE A 67 4.32 8.47 -0.31
CA PHE A 67 5.05 9.37 -1.22
C PHE A 67 6.32 9.98 -0.59
N GLY A 68 6.31 10.27 0.72
CA GLY A 68 7.46 10.81 1.44
C GLY A 68 8.50 9.76 1.88
N GLY A 69 8.20 8.47 1.73
CA GLY A 69 9.10 7.37 2.09
C GLY A 69 9.30 7.15 3.60
N GLN A 70 8.47 7.77 4.45
CA GLN A 70 8.63 7.78 5.92
C GLN A 70 7.78 6.71 6.60
N THR A 71 6.65 6.38 6.01
CA THR A 71 5.63 5.49 6.58
C THR A 71 5.36 4.32 5.65
N CYS A 72 4.96 3.20 6.23
CA CYS A 72 4.79 1.92 5.57
C CYS A 72 3.34 1.45 5.71
N LEU A 73 2.79 0.95 4.61
CA LEU A 73 1.53 0.23 4.60
C LEU A 73 1.64 -0.97 5.54
N THR A 74 0.70 -1.08 6.47
CA THR A 74 0.74 -2.05 7.57
C THR A 74 -0.56 -2.84 7.60
N ASN A 75 -0.41 -4.16 7.63
CA ASN A 75 -1.48 -5.11 7.82
C ASN A 75 -1.83 -5.20 9.31
N ASN A 76 -3.06 -4.81 9.67
CA ASN A 76 -3.56 -4.87 11.05
C ASN A 76 -4.28 -6.19 11.39
N GLY A 77 -4.16 -7.20 10.53
CA GLY A 77 -4.79 -8.50 10.70
C GLY A 77 -6.12 -8.64 9.96
N ASN A 78 -6.65 -9.86 9.97
CA ASN A 78 -7.83 -10.20 9.19
C ASN A 78 -9.07 -9.38 9.61
N GLY A 79 -9.80 -8.85 8.63
CA GLY A 79 -10.98 -8.01 8.86
C GLY A 79 -10.70 -6.62 9.42
N LYS A 80 -9.43 -6.22 9.58
CA LYS A 80 -9.04 -4.88 10.02
C LYS A 80 -8.61 -4.01 8.83
N PRO A 81 -8.90 -2.70 8.84
CA PRO A 81 -8.42 -1.79 7.81
C PRO A 81 -6.88 -1.72 7.84
N LEU A 82 -6.27 -1.47 6.69
CA LEU A 82 -4.84 -1.17 6.63
C LEU A 82 -4.55 0.19 7.25
N SER A 83 -3.38 0.31 7.87
CA SER A 83 -2.85 1.58 8.35
C SER A 83 -1.58 1.94 7.60
N VAL A 84 -1.20 3.20 7.68
CA VAL A 84 0.09 3.69 7.22
C VAL A 84 0.76 4.32 8.42
N VAL A 85 1.83 3.68 8.90
CA VAL A 85 2.52 4.06 10.14
C VAL A 85 4.01 4.02 9.92
N THR A 86 4.80 4.53 10.88
CA THR A 86 6.27 4.53 10.80
C THR A 86 6.82 3.16 10.40
N CYS A 87 7.69 3.16 9.38
CA CYS A 87 8.36 1.95 8.93
C CYS A 87 9.22 1.38 10.06
N THR A 88 9.01 0.11 10.39
CA THR A 88 9.76 -0.66 11.39
C THR A 88 10.52 -1.77 10.67
N PRO A 89 11.86 -1.67 10.53
CA PRO A 89 12.64 -2.69 9.85
C PRO A 89 12.40 -4.09 10.45
N GLY A 90 12.13 -5.06 9.57
CA GLY A 90 11.89 -6.45 9.96
C GLY A 90 10.47 -6.75 10.42
N ASN A 91 9.59 -5.75 10.54
CA ASN A 91 8.19 -5.98 10.92
C ASN A 91 7.46 -6.77 9.82
N PRO A 92 7.02 -8.02 10.07
CA PRO A 92 6.36 -8.83 9.04
C PRO A 92 5.01 -8.26 8.60
N ALA A 93 4.33 -7.47 9.45
CA ALA A 93 3.06 -6.82 9.10
C ALA A 93 3.22 -5.70 8.06
N GLN A 94 4.45 -5.23 7.83
CA GLN A 94 4.78 -4.20 6.85
C GLN A 94 5.39 -4.76 5.57
N GLN A 95 5.54 -6.08 5.48
CA GLN A 95 6.19 -6.75 4.37
C GLN A 95 5.16 -7.35 3.43
N TRP A 96 5.21 -6.94 2.17
CA TRP A 96 4.20 -7.26 1.18
C TRP A 96 4.84 -8.01 0.02
N ARG A 97 4.19 -9.09 -0.41
CA ARG A 97 4.39 -9.65 -1.76
C ARG A 97 3.48 -8.91 -2.72
N VAL A 98 4.05 -8.12 -3.63
CA VAL A 98 3.28 -7.44 -4.68
C VAL A 98 3.06 -8.40 -5.87
N PRO A 99 1.91 -8.34 -6.55
CA PRO A 99 1.60 -9.17 -7.70
C PRO A 99 2.50 -8.87 -8.91
#